data_AF-A0A371J5H0-F1
#
_entry.id   AF-A0A371J5H0-F1
#
_cell.length_a   1.000
_cell.length_b   1.000
_cell.length_c   1.000
_cell.angle_alpha   90.00
_cell.angle_beta   90.00
_cell.angle_gamma   90.00
#
_symmetry.space_group_name_H-M   'P 1'
#
loop_
_entity.id
_entity.type
_entity.pdbx_description
1 polymer ?
#
loop_
_entity_poly.entity_id
_entity_poly.type
_entity_poly.pdbx_seq_one_letter_code
_entity_poly.pdbx_strand_id
1 'polypeptide(L)' 'MDNNHCEETLNELKKFIVQREEIIKVLEDGIDKYIVDRTLPFSYKERYVEWQQELLDLAEVQLNAAKEFMNSLL' A
#
# COMPACT_ATOMS: atom_id res chain seq x y z
N MET A 1 17.03 8.29 -25.10
CA MET A 1 17.10 7.70 -23.75
C MET A 1 17.91 6.43 -23.87
N ASP A 2 18.99 6.30 -23.10
CA ASP A 2 19.77 5.07 -23.09
C ASP A 2 18.90 3.90 -22.59
N ASN A 3 18.95 2.76 -23.28
CA ASN A 3 18.19 1.55 -22.95
C ASN A 3 18.38 1.15 -21.47
N ASN A 4 19.55 1.44 -20.90
CA ASN A 4 19.91 1.12 -19.52
C ASN A 4 19.04 1.90 -18.50
N HIS A 5 18.75 3.18 -18.75
CA HIS A 5 17.92 3.99 -17.86
C HIS A 5 16.43 3.58 -17.91
N CYS A 6 15.92 3.14 -19.06
CA CYS A 6 14.57 2.60 -19.14
C CYS A 6 14.45 1.31 -18.32
N GLU A 7 15.44 0.42 -18.38
CA GLU A 7 15.46 -0.83 -17.64
C GLU A 7 15.58 -0.61 -16.12
N GLU A 8 16.44 0.32 -15.69
CA GLU A 8 16.56 0.73 -14.28
C GLU A 8 15.24 1.29 -13.75
N THR A 9 14.61 2.20 -14.49
CA THR A 9 13.31 2.80 -14.12
C THR A 9 12.22 1.74 -13.99
N LEU A 10 12.15 0.79 -14.92
CA LEU A 10 11.18 -0.31 -14.87
C LEU A 10 11.40 -1.20 -13.64
N ASN A 11 12.66 -1.46 -13.28
CA ASN A 11 13.00 -2.28 -12.12
C ASN A 11 12.67 -1.58 -10.80
N GLU A 12 12.89 -0.27 -10.70
CA GLU A 12 12.47 0.53 -9.54
C GLU A 12 10.95 0.57 -9.41
N LEU A 13 10.23 0.73 -10.52
CA LEU A 13 8.77 0.70 -10.53
C LEU A 13 8.20 -0.65 -10.07
N LYS A 14 8.79 -1.77 -10.50
CA LYS A 14 8.42 -3.11 -10.00
C LYS A 14 8.63 -3.24 -8.50
N LYS A 15 9.77 -2.77 -7.98
CA LYS A 15 10.05 -2.79 -6.54
C LYS A 15 9.03 -1.96 -5.76
N PHE A 16 8.68 -0.78 -6.28
CA PHE A 16 7.67 0.08 -5.68
C PHE A 16 6.31 -0.60 -5.60
N ILE A 17 5.86 -1.24 -6.69
CA ILE A 17 4.59 -1.99 -6.73
C ILE A 17 4.57 -3.09 -5.67
N VAL A 18 5.61 -3.92 -5.61
CA VAL A 18 5.71 -5.02 -4.61
C VAL A 18 5.66 -4.48 -3.18
N GLN A 19 6.40 -3.40 -2.89
CA GLN A 19 6.39 -2.79 -1.56
C GLN A 19 5.00 -2.25 -1.16
N ARG A 20 4.22 -1.73 -2.12
CA ARG A 20 2.86 -1.26 -1.85
C ARG A 20 1.87 -2.40 -1.63
N GLU A 21 1.99 -3.49 -2.40
CA GLU A 21 1.21 -4.71 -2.18
C GLU A 21 1.49 -5.31 -0.79
N GLU A 22 2.75 -5.30 -0.33
CA GLU A 22 3.11 -5.74 1.02
C GLU A 22 2.52 -4.83 2.12
N ILE A 23 2.56 -3.51 1.93
CA ILE A 23 1.97 -2.56 2.89
C ILE A 23 0.46 -2.77 3.03
N ILE A 24 -0.26 -2.93 1.91
CA ILE A 24 -1.70 -3.19 1.92
C ILE A 24 -2.00 -4.44 2.74
N LYS A 25 -1.28 -5.53 2.47
CA LYS A 25 -1.45 -6.79 3.21
C LYS A 25 -1.23 -6.62 4.72
N VAL A 26 -0.17 -5.91 5.12
CA VAL A 26 0.14 -5.65 6.54
C VAL A 26 -0.94 -4.81 7.21
N LEU A 27 -1.48 -3.83 6.50
CA LEU A 27 -2.59 -3.03 7.00
C LEU A 27 -3.81 -3.93 7.21
N GLU A 28 -4.24 -4.68 6.19
CA GLU A 28 -5.37 -5.62 6.28
C GLU A 28 -5.24 -6.58 7.47
N ASP A 29 -4.08 -7.21 7.67
CA ASP A 29 -3.80 -8.12 8.79
C ASP A 29 -3.85 -7.41 10.17
N GLY A 30 -3.62 -6.10 10.21
CA GLY A 30 -3.62 -5.28 11.43
C GLY A 30 -5.00 -5.17 12.09
N ILE A 31 -6.09 -5.21 11.32
CA ILE A 31 -7.48 -5.07 11.80
C ILE A 31 -7.79 -6.11 12.87
N ASP A 32 -7.48 -7.36 12.55
CA ASP A 32 -7.86 -8.51 13.36
C ASP A 32 -7.22 -8.46 14.75
N LYS A 33 -6.01 -7.89 14.85
CA LYS A 33 -5.28 -7.79 16.10
C LYS A 33 -5.90 -6.75 17.05
N TYR A 34 -6.28 -5.59 16.53
CA TYR A 34 -6.76 -4.47 17.36
C TYR A 34 -8.25 -4.52 17.66
N ILE A 35 -9.06 -5.08 16.75
CA ILE A 35 -10.49 -5.28 17.01
C ILE A 35 -10.69 -6.27 18.17
N VAL A 36 -9.91 -7.35 18.21
CA VAL A 36 -10.05 -8.43 19.19
C VAL A 36 -9.48 -8.05 20.58
N ASP A 37 -8.60 -7.06 20.67
CA ASP A 37 -8.02 -6.62 21.94
C ASP A 37 -9.07 -5.96 22.85
N ARG A 38 -9.48 -6.65 23.92
CA ARG A 38 -10.50 -6.16 24.87
C ARG A 38 -9.97 -5.11 25.84
N THR A 39 -8.67 -4.83 25.85
CA THR A 39 -8.04 -3.86 26.76
C THR A 39 -8.11 -2.42 26.23
N LEU A 40 -8.33 -2.24 24.94
CA LEU A 40 -8.41 -0.92 24.31
C LEU A 40 -9.82 -0.31 24.41
N PRO A 41 -9.94 0.98 24.73
CA PRO A 41 -11.24 1.67 24.70
C PRO A 41 -11.81 1.69 23.27
N PHE A 42 -13.14 1.63 23.17
CA PHE A 42 -13.83 1.56 21.88
C PHE A 42 -13.50 2.71 20.93
N SER A 43 -13.38 3.93 21.43
CA SER A 43 -13.01 5.12 20.64
C SER A 43 -11.61 5.04 20.01
N TYR A 44 -10.67 4.32 20.63
CA TYR A 44 -9.36 4.07 20.03
C TYR A 44 -9.45 3.03 18.91
N LYS A 45 -10.34 2.05 19.03
CA LYS A 45 -10.57 1.05 17.98
C LYS A 45 -11.19 1.68 16.74
N GLU A 46 -12.19 2.55 16.91
CA GLU A 46 -12.82 3.28 15.80
C GLU A 46 -11.78 4.13 15.05
N ARG A 47 -10.99 4.92 15.78
CA ARG A 47 -9.90 5.72 15.18
C ARG A 47 -8.85 4.87 14.47
N TYR A 48 -8.52 3.70 15.00
CA TYR A 48 -7.57 2.80 14.36
C TYR A 48 -8.11 2.29 13.01
N VAL A 49 -9.40 1.91 12.96
CA VAL A 49 -10.06 1.51 11.71
C VAL A 49 -10.08 2.66 10.70
N GLU A 50 -10.39 3.88 11.14
CA GLU A 50 -10.38 5.08 10.29
C GLU A 50 -9.00 5.35 9.68
N TRP A 51 -7.95 5.46 10.51
CA TRP A 51 -6.58 5.71 10.02
C TRP A 51 -6.08 4.59 9.13
N GLN A 52 -6.46 3.36 9.43
CA GLN A 52 -6.08 2.25 8.57
C GLN A 52 -6.76 2.33 7.21
N GLN A 53 -8.05 2.65 7.15
CA GLN A 53 -8.74 2.82 5.87
C GLN A 53 -8.10 3.95 5.06
N GLU A 54 -7.77 5.07 5.69
CA GLU A 54 -7.05 6.17 5.02
C GLU A 54 -5.69 5.72 4.44
N LEU A 55 -4.95 4.89 5.17
CA LEU A 55 -3.67 4.34 4.71
C LEU A 55 -3.83 3.33 3.58
N LEU A 56 -4.87 2.50 3.63
CA LEU A 56 -5.22 1.55 2.57
C LEU A 56 -5.57 2.31 1.29
N ASP A 57 -6.47 3.29 1.38
CA ASP A 57 -6.89 4.12 0.24
C ASP A 57 -5.68 4.80 -0.41
N LEU A 58 -4.78 5.36 0.41
CA LEU A 58 -3.56 6.00 -0.08
C LEU A 58 -2.63 5.00 -0.79
N ALA A 59 -2.44 3.81 -0.22
CA ALA A 59 -1.59 2.77 -0.78
C ALA A 59 -2.17 2.23 -2.11
N GLU A 60 -3.48 2.05 -2.19
CA GLU A 60 -4.19 1.64 -3.40
C GLU A 60 -4.08 2.68 -4.51
N VAL A 61 -4.26 3.98 -4.20
CA VAL A 61 -4.07 5.06 -5.18
C VAL A 61 -2.65 5.05 -5.74
N GLN A 62 -1.64 4.91 -4.88
CA GLN A 62 -0.24 4.84 -5.30
C GLN A 62 0.04 3.59 -6.16
N LEU A 63 -0.53 2.45 -5.79
CA LEU A 63 -0.39 1.19 -6.52
C LEU A 63 -1.03 1.27 -7.91
N ASN A 64 -2.24 1.81 -7.99
CA ASN A 64 -2.97 1.97 -9.25
C ASN A 64 -2.24 2.92 -10.20
N ALA A 65 -1.80 4.08 -9.70
CA ALA A 65 -1.01 5.02 -10.49
C ALA A 65 0.29 4.41 -11.00
N ALA A 66 0.99 3.61 -10.17
CA ALA A 66 2.20 2.92 -10.58
C ALA A 66 1.94 1.85 -11.65
N LYS A 67 0.85 1.07 -11.53
CA LYS A 67 0.45 0.06 -12.51
C LYS A 67 0.04 0.69 -13.84
N GLU A 68 -0.71 1.79 -13.81
CA GLU A 68 -1.08 2.56 -15.01
C GLU A 68 0.16 3.12 -15.71
N PHE A 69 1.08 3.73 -14.96
CA PHE A 69 2.33 4.23 -15.52
C PHE A 69 3.16 3.08 -16.13
N MET A 70 3.26 1.94 -15.45
CA MET A 70 3.97 0.77 -15.97
C MET A 70 3.38 0.27 -17.30
N ASN A 71 2.04 0.20 -17.38
CA ASN A 71 1.35 -0.20 -18.60
C ASN A 71 1.56 0.79 -19.75
N SER A 72 1.77 2.08 -19.46
CA SER A 72 2.07 3.09 -20.49
C SER A 72 3.49 2.98 -21.07
N LEU A 73 4.38 2.25 -20.39
CA LEU A 73 5.78 2.05 -20.80
C LEU A 73 6.00 0.74 -21.57
N LEU A 74 5.00 -0.15 -21.64
CA LEU A 74 5.02 -1.45 -22.32
C LEU A 74 4.30 -1.38 -23.67
#